data_AF-A0A1G5TCR0-F1
#
_entry.id   AF-A0A1G5TCR0-F1
#
_cell.length_a   1.000
_cell.length_b   1.000
_cell.length_c   1.000
_cell.angle_alpha   90.00
_cell.angle_beta   90.00
_cell.angle_gamma   90.00
#
_symmetry.space_group_name_H-M   'P 1'
#
loop_
_entity.id
_entity.type
_entity.pdbx_description
1 polymer ?
#
loop_
_entity_poly.entity_id
_entity_poly.type
_entity_poly.pdbx_seq_one_letter_code
_entity_poly.pdbx_strand_id
1 'polypeptide(L)'
;MREDSDEPEAAKHRYKEERIDRSKGTAASAMDLAYLTGQRPADTLKMRETDIRDSMLVVKQGKSEKDGQAEKIVRVRLKDDAGALNELGLLIEEFLKRKRGQAVRNLALVISKGGYAFTASGLDNGFERARIKAAAAAEKAGQADLAARIRGFQFRDLRAKAGTEKADSDGLMEAQRQLGHSSVTMTEHYVRLGQIVTPTK
;
A
#
# COMPACT_ATOMS: atom_id res chain seq x y z
N MET A 1 -22.59 -44.18 18.00
CA MET A 1 -21.73 -43.44 18.94
C MET A 1 -20.75 -42.62 18.14
N ARG A 2 -20.99 -41.30 18.09
CA ARG A 2 -20.03 -40.27 17.66
C ARG A 2 -19.79 -39.42 18.90
N GLU A 3 -18.53 -39.20 19.24
CA GLU A 3 -17.92 -38.29 20.23
C GLU A 3 -16.43 -38.74 20.23
N ASP A 4 -15.38 -37.94 20.12
CA ASP A 4 -15.13 -36.49 20.19
C ASP A 4 -13.89 -36.24 19.31
N SER A 5 -13.89 -35.31 18.34
CA SER A 5 -13.57 -33.88 18.47
C SER A 5 -12.25 -33.58 19.20
N ASP A 6 -11.15 -33.69 18.45
CA ASP A 6 -9.93 -32.89 18.67
C ASP A 6 -9.40 -32.47 17.29
N GLU A 7 -9.86 -31.32 16.81
CA GLU A 7 -9.27 -30.67 15.63
C GLU A 7 -8.05 -29.85 16.11
N PRO A 8 -6.82 -30.18 15.69
CA PRO A 8 -5.63 -29.56 16.24
C PRO A 8 -5.54 -28.09 15.85
N GLU A 9 -5.22 -27.24 16.83
CA GLU A 9 -5.03 -25.78 16.77
C GLU A 9 -4.11 -25.29 15.62
N ALA A 10 -3.33 -26.20 15.04
CA ALA A 10 -2.57 -26.03 13.81
C ALA A 10 -3.42 -25.62 12.58
N ALA A 11 -4.72 -25.95 12.55
CA ALA A 11 -5.62 -25.54 11.46
C ALA A 11 -5.95 -24.03 11.47
N LYS A 12 -5.95 -23.39 12.65
CA LYS A 12 -6.16 -21.93 12.78
C LYS A 12 -4.92 -21.13 12.38
N HIS A 13 -3.72 -21.68 12.60
CA HIS A 13 -2.47 -21.11 12.08
C HIS A 13 -2.33 -21.32 10.56
N ARG A 14 -2.85 -22.43 10.02
CA ARG A 14 -2.93 -22.66 8.57
C ARG A 14 -3.76 -21.57 7.86
N TYR A 15 -4.82 -21.07 8.49
CA TYR A 15 -5.61 -19.95 7.95
C TYR A 15 -4.87 -18.58 7.90
N LYS A 16 -3.78 -18.40 8.67
CA LYS A 16 -2.94 -17.19 8.65
C LYS A 16 -1.70 -17.32 7.75
N GLU A 17 -1.15 -18.53 7.58
CA GLU A 17 0.01 -18.78 6.71
C GLU A 17 -0.37 -19.07 5.25
N GLU A 18 -1.59 -19.52 4.98
CA GLU A 18 -2.07 -19.93 3.65
C GLU A 18 -2.68 -18.77 2.83
N ARG A 19 -2.57 -17.52 3.30
CA ARG A 19 -2.96 -16.28 2.57
C ARG A 19 -1.81 -15.46 1.99
N ILE A 20 -0.56 -15.92 2.10
CA ILE A 20 0.54 -15.41 1.28
C ILE A 20 0.50 -16.19 -0.05
N ASP A 21 -0.54 -15.92 -0.85
CA ASP A 21 -0.63 -16.42 -2.21
C ASP A 21 0.61 -15.92 -2.99
N ARG A 22 1.38 -16.88 -3.50
CA ARG A 22 2.55 -16.75 -4.36
C ARG A 22 2.25 -16.11 -5.73
N SER A 23 1.18 -15.32 -5.85
CA SER A 23 0.81 -14.63 -7.08
C SER A 23 0.13 -13.26 -6.90
N LYS A 24 0.42 -12.50 -5.83
CA LYS A 24 0.06 -11.06 -5.80
C LYS A 24 0.50 -10.42 -7.12
N GLY A 25 -0.48 -10.04 -7.95
CA GLY A 25 -0.21 -9.46 -9.27
C GLY A 25 0.53 -8.14 -9.13
N THR A 26 1.25 -7.71 -10.16
CA THR A 26 2.04 -6.47 -10.11
C THR A 26 1.23 -5.25 -9.66
N ALA A 27 -0.07 -5.17 -10.00
CA ALA A 27 -0.95 -4.11 -9.53
C ALA A 27 -1.21 -4.16 -8.02
N ALA A 28 -1.34 -5.34 -7.41
CA ALA A 28 -1.48 -5.48 -5.96
C ALA A 28 -0.19 -5.05 -5.25
N SER A 29 0.97 -5.44 -5.77
CA SER A 29 2.26 -4.94 -5.25
C SER A 29 2.37 -3.41 -5.33
N ALA A 30 1.88 -2.80 -6.40
CA ALA A 30 1.83 -1.34 -6.53
C ALA A 30 0.87 -0.70 -5.53
N MET A 31 -0.29 -1.33 -5.27
CA MET A 31 -1.25 -0.87 -4.26
C MET A 31 -0.66 -0.92 -2.86
N ASP A 32 -0.02 -2.03 -2.50
CA ASP A 32 0.63 -2.20 -1.19
C ASP A 32 1.72 -1.13 -0.99
N LEU A 33 2.56 -0.90 -2.02
CA LEU A 33 3.60 0.12 -1.95
C LEU A 33 3.00 1.53 -1.83
N ALA A 34 1.97 1.87 -2.61
CA ALA A 34 1.31 3.16 -2.56
C ALA A 34 0.65 3.42 -1.19
N TYR A 35 0.00 2.38 -0.63
CA TYR A 35 -0.67 2.44 0.65
C TYR A 35 0.33 2.65 1.80
N LEU A 36 1.35 1.78 1.92
CA LEU A 36 2.34 1.84 3.01
C LEU A 36 3.16 3.14 2.97
N THR A 37 3.40 3.71 1.79
CA THR A 37 4.14 4.97 1.64
C THR A 37 3.23 6.20 1.66
N GLY A 38 1.92 6.04 1.51
CA GLY A 38 0.95 7.14 1.37
C GLY A 38 1.15 7.99 0.10
N GLN A 39 1.66 7.42 -0.99
CA GLN A 39 2.11 8.17 -2.18
C GLN A 39 1.13 8.14 -3.34
N ARG A 40 1.24 9.11 -4.26
CA ARG A 40 0.42 9.14 -5.48
C ARG A 40 0.86 8.02 -6.42
N PRO A 41 -0.05 7.43 -7.22
CA PRO A 41 0.30 6.36 -8.15
C PRO A 41 1.51 6.67 -9.05
N ALA A 42 1.60 7.90 -9.57
CA ALA A 42 2.74 8.30 -10.41
C ALA A 42 4.07 8.33 -9.66
N ASP A 43 4.08 8.76 -8.39
CA ASP A 43 5.29 8.78 -7.56
C ASP A 43 5.67 7.35 -7.15
N THR A 44 4.68 6.50 -6.82
CA THR A 44 4.87 5.08 -6.50
C THR A 44 5.57 4.32 -7.63
N LEU A 45 5.15 4.52 -8.88
CA LEU A 45 5.75 3.84 -10.04
C LEU A 45 7.17 4.32 -10.36
N LYS A 46 7.58 5.51 -9.88
CA LYS A 46 8.92 6.07 -10.10
C LYS A 46 9.96 5.57 -9.11
N MET A 47 9.55 4.94 -8.01
CA MET A 47 10.46 4.48 -6.95
C MET A 47 11.42 3.40 -7.47
N ARG A 48 12.70 3.54 -7.14
CA ARG A 48 13.80 2.67 -7.58
C ARG A 48 14.58 2.11 -6.41
N GLU A 49 15.34 1.06 -6.67
CA GLU A 49 16.28 0.49 -5.70
C GLU A 49 17.33 1.49 -5.23
N THR A 50 17.75 2.40 -6.11
CA THR A 50 18.72 3.48 -5.80
C THR A 50 18.20 4.52 -4.81
N ASP A 51 16.88 4.51 -4.57
CA ASP A 51 16.22 5.37 -3.61
C ASP A 51 16.24 4.78 -2.19
N ILE A 52 16.71 3.54 -2.03
CA ILE A 52 16.87 2.89 -0.73
C ILE A 52 18.26 3.22 -0.17
N ARG A 53 18.31 3.92 0.96
CA ARG A 53 19.55 4.35 1.62
C ARG A 53 19.36 4.35 3.13
N ASP A 54 20.34 3.86 3.88
CA ASP A 54 20.35 3.89 5.36
C ASP A 54 19.08 3.33 6.01
N SER A 55 18.56 2.20 5.49
CA SER A 55 17.28 1.60 5.92
C SER A 55 16.05 2.50 5.75
N MET A 56 16.10 3.43 4.79
CA MET A 56 15.01 4.33 4.42
C MET A 56 14.74 4.23 2.91
N LEU A 57 13.48 4.33 2.51
CA LEU A 57 13.08 4.60 1.13
C LEU A 57 12.90 6.11 0.95
N VAL A 58 13.68 6.70 0.05
CA VAL A 58 13.62 8.13 -0.28
C VAL A 58 12.62 8.34 -1.42
N VAL A 59 11.49 8.98 -1.12
CA VAL A 59 10.45 9.29 -2.09
C VAL A 59 10.56 10.74 -2.52
N LYS A 60 10.76 10.98 -3.81
CA LYS A 60 10.67 12.30 -4.43
C LYS A 60 9.25 12.49 -4.95
N GLN A 61 8.50 13.39 -4.34
CA GLN A 61 7.15 13.71 -4.78
C GLN A 61 7.21 14.79 -5.86
N GLY A 62 6.63 14.50 -7.03
CA GLY A 62 6.45 15.50 -8.06
C GLY A 62 5.31 16.45 -7.70
N LYS A 63 5.59 17.75 -7.53
CA LYS A 63 4.57 18.78 -7.80
C LYS A 63 4.55 19.06 -9.30
N SER A 64 3.36 19.25 -9.86
CA SER A 64 3.23 19.64 -11.27
C SER A 64 4.02 20.93 -11.48
N GLU A 65 4.83 20.99 -12.54
CA GLU A 65 5.66 22.13 -12.94
C GLU A 65 4.89 23.47 -12.91
N LYS A 66 3.57 23.42 -13.01
CA LYS A 66 2.65 24.57 -12.95
C LYS A 66 2.71 25.38 -11.65
N ASP A 67 3.11 24.81 -10.51
CA ASP A 67 3.04 25.50 -9.21
C ASP A 67 4.40 26.01 -8.70
N GLY A 68 5.50 25.80 -9.44
CA GLY A 68 6.83 26.32 -9.08
C GLY A 68 7.38 25.86 -7.72
N GLN A 69 6.76 24.88 -7.07
CA GLN A 69 7.19 24.40 -5.75
C GLN A 69 8.26 23.32 -5.90
N ALA A 70 9.28 23.42 -5.04
CA ALA A 70 10.37 22.45 -4.95
C ALA A 70 9.84 21.00 -4.78
N GLU A 71 10.53 20.04 -5.39
CA GLU A 71 10.31 18.61 -5.12
C GLU A 71 10.34 18.36 -3.62
N LYS A 72 9.26 17.79 -3.08
CA LYS A 72 9.24 17.41 -1.67
C LYS A 72 9.80 16.01 -1.51
N ILE A 73 10.78 15.87 -0.63
CA ILE A 73 11.40 14.59 -0.31
C ILE A 73 10.81 14.06 0.99
N VAL A 74 10.30 12.83 0.94
CA VAL A 74 9.84 12.08 2.11
C VAL A 74 10.76 10.87 2.29
N ARG A 75 11.21 10.62 3.52
CA ARG A 75 12.05 9.46 3.85
C ARG A 75 11.22 8.51 4.71
N VAL A 76 10.89 7.34 4.18
CA VAL A 76 10.06 6.35 4.86
C VAL A 76 10.95 5.25 5.43
N ARG A 77 10.85 4.98 6.72
CA ARG A 77 11.67 3.97 7.40
C ARG A 77 11.26 2.56 6.98
N LEU A 78 12.25 1.68 6.79
CA LEU A 78 12.04 0.27 6.42
C LEU A 78 12.14 -0.68 7.61
N LYS A 79 12.50 -0.15 8.78
CA LYS A 79 12.64 -0.87 10.03
C LYS A 79 11.79 -0.24 11.12
N ASP A 80 11.39 -1.02 12.11
CA ASP A 80 10.81 -0.50 13.35
C ASP A 80 11.88 0.03 14.30
N ASP A 81 11.46 0.49 15.48
CA ASP A 81 12.38 1.01 16.52
C ASP A 81 13.27 -0.08 17.13
N ALA A 82 12.89 -1.36 17.02
CA ALA A 82 13.70 -2.51 17.44
C ALA A 82 14.74 -2.93 16.38
N GLY A 83 14.70 -2.33 15.19
CA GLY A 83 15.62 -2.62 14.09
C GLY A 83 15.22 -3.79 13.19
N ALA A 84 14.04 -4.40 13.41
CA ALA A 84 13.46 -5.41 12.55
C ALA A 84 12.79 -4.76 11.33
N LEU A 85 12.65 -5.50 10.22
CA LEU A 85 11.95 -4.98 9.04
C LEU A 85 10.47 -4.76 9.36
N ASN A 86 9.98 -3.56 9.08
CA ASN A 86 8.55 -3.28 9.12
C ASN A 86 7.87 -3.80 7.84
N GLU A 87 6.54 -3.63 7.75
CA GLU A 87 5.76 -4.11 6.60
C GLU A 87 6.28 -3.59 5.25
N LEU A 88 6.72 -2.32 5.18
CA LEU A 88 7.31 -1.75 3.97
C LEU A 88 8.68 -2.38 3.67
N GLY A 89 9.51 -2.60 4.68
CA GLY A 89 10.78 -3.29 4.54
C GLY A 89 10.62 -4.70 3.99
N LEU A 90 9.67 -5.48 4.52
CA LEU A 90 9.34 -6.82 4.05
C LEU A 90 8.84 -6.82 2.59
N LEU A 91 7.98 -5.86 2.24
CA LEU A 91 7.50 -5.69 0.86
C LEU A 91 8.65 -5.40 -0.11
N ILE A 92 9.59 -4.53 0.29
CA ILE A 92 10.76 -4.22 -0.53
C ILE A 92 11.65 -5.45 -0.71
N GLU A 93 11.89 -6.23 0.35
CA GLU A 93 12.65 -7.48 0.23
C GLU A 93 11.97 -8.46 -0.73
N GLU A 94 10.65 -8.56 -0.70
CA GLU A 94 9.89 -9.38 -1.65
C GLU A 94 10.13 -8.93 -3.10
N PHE A 95 10.11 -7.61 -3.36
CA PHE A 95 10.38 -7.06 -4.70
C PHE A 95 11.80 -7.36 -5.16
N LEU A 96 12.79 -7.15 -4.28
CA LEU A 96 14.19 -7.43 -4.60
C LEU A 96 14.41 -8.93 -4.85
N LYS A 97 13.77 -9.80 -4.07
CA LYS A 97 13.84 -11.27 -4.26
C LYS A 97 13.24 -11.69 -5.59
N ARG A 98 12.08 -11.14 -5.97
CA ARG A 98 11.40 -11.43 -7.26
C ARG A 98 12.28 -11.09 -8.46
N LYS A 99 13.12 -10.04 -8.35
CA LYS A 99 14.01 -9.59 -9.43
C LYS A 99 15.21 -10.50 -9.68
N ARG A 100 15.70 -11.20 -8.66
CA ARG A 100 16.90 -12.05 -8.78
C ARG A 100 16.75 -13.18 -9.80
N GLY A 101 15.52 -13.56 -10.13
CA GLY A 101 15.21 -14.61 -11.11
C GLY A 101 14.75 -14.10 -12.48
N GLN A 102 14.80 -12.79 -12.76
CA GLN A 102 14.34 -12.24 -14.03
C GLN A 102 15.48 -12.04 -15.03
N ALA A 103 15.20 -12.33 -16.30
CA ALA A 103 16.15 -12.12 -17.39
C ALA A 103 16.47 -10.63 -17.63
N VAL A 104 15.50 -9.74 -17.38
CA VAL A 104 15.67 -8.29 -17.51
C VAL A 104 15.93 -7.68 -16.15
N ARG A 105 17.09 -7.02 -15.99
CA ARG A 105 17.43 -6.28 -14.77
C ARG A 105 16.91 -4.86 -14.84
N ASN A 106 15.85 -4.56 -14.09
CA ASN A 106 15.33 -3.20 -13.92
C ASN A 106 15.39 -2.75 -12.45
N LEU A 107 15.75 -1.48 -12.24
CA LEU A 107 15.90 -0.88 -10.92
C LEU A 107 14.56 -0.36 -10.34
N ALA A 108 13.50 -0.22 -11.14
CA ALA A 108 12.18 0.17 -10.64
C ALA A 108 11.67 -0.84 -9.62
N LEU A 109 11.15 -0.41 -8.46
CA LEU A 109 10.68 -1.33 -7.41
C LEU A 109 9.53 -2.21 -7.88
N VAL A 110 8.57 -1.62 -8.59
CA VAL A 110 7.42 -2.33 -9.17
C VAL A 110 7.72 -2.69 -10.62
N ILE A 111 7.78 -3.99 -10.90
CA ILE A 111 8.07 -4.54 -12.23
C ILE A 111 6.97 -5.49 -12.69
N SER A 112 6.74 -5.50 -14.00
CA SER A 112 5.89 -6.50 -14.65
C SER A 112 6.54 -7.89 -14.60
N LYS A 113 5.76 -8.92 -14.97
CA LYS A 113 6.26 -10.31 -15.04
C LYS A 113 7.49 -10.46 -15.96
N GLY A 114 7.58 -9.66 -17.02
CA GLY A 114 8.73 -9.64 -17.95
C GLY A 114 9.95 -8.85 -17.44
N GLY A 115 9.85 -8.23 -16.26
CA GLY A 115 10.94 -7.47 -15.63
C GLY A 115 11.08 -6.02 -16.07
N TYR A 116 10.19 -5.52 -16.92
CA TYR A 116 10.08 -4.10 -17.23
C TYR A 116 9.39 -3.33 -16.11
N ALA A 117 9.78 -2.07 -15.92
CA ALA A 117 9.09 -1.14 -15.02
C ALA A 117 7.59 -1.13 -15.29
N PHE A 118 6.79 -1.15 -14.23
CA PHE A 118 5.34 -1.20 -14.38
C PHE A 118 4.79 0.15 -14.85
N THR A 119 3.91 0.10 -15.85
CA THR A 119 3.38 1.30 -16.51
C THR A 119 2.10 1.79 -15.84
N ALA A 120 1.78 3.08 -16.03
CA ALA A 120 0.52 3.65 -15.54
C ALA A 120 -0.71 2.92 -16.10
N SER A 121 -0.76 2.70 -17.42
CA SER A 121 -1.85 1.93 -18.04
C SER A 121 -1.92 0.48 -17.55
N GLY A 122 -0.76 -0.12 -17.25
CA GLY A 122 -0.69 -1.46 -16.65
C GLY A 122 -1.29 -1.48 -15.24
N LEU A 123 -1.02 -0.44 -14.44
CA LEU A 123 -1.60 -0.24 -13.13
C LEU A 123 -3.11 -0.05 -13.20
N ASP A 124 -3.59 0.86 -14.05
CA ASP A 124 -5.01 1.16 -14.21
C ASP A 124 -5.78 -0.10 -14.63
N ASN A 125 -5.31 -0.80 -15.66
CA ASN A 125 -5.92 -2.04 -16.12
C ASN A 125 -5.86 -3.16 -15.08
N GLY A 126 -4.75 -3.28 -14.36
CA GLY A 126 -4.58 -4.29 -13.32
C GLY A 126 -5.47 -4.04 -12.11
N PHE A 127 -5.56 -2.79 -11.68
CA PHE A 127 -6.45 -2.33 -10.63
C PHE A 127 -7.91 -2.55 -11.02
N GLU A 128 -8.31 -2.19 -12.23
CA GLU A 128 -9.68 -2.35 -12.69
C GLU A 128 -10.13 -3.81 -12.69
N ARG A 129 -9.28 -4.71 -13.20
CA ARG A 129 -9.55 -6.16 -13.15
C ARG A 129 -9.68 -6.66 -11.71
N ALA A 130 -8.81 -6.20 -10.81
CA ALA A 130 -8.87 -6.59 -9.40
C ALA A 130 -10.16 -6.07 -8.74
N ARG A 131 -10.56 -4.83 -9.04
CA ARG A 131 -11.76 -4.17 -8.54
C ARG A 131 -13.04 -4.87 -9.00
N ILE A 132 -13.16 -5.19 -10.29
CA ILE A 132 -14.29 -5.94 -10.85
C ILE A 132 -14.41 -7.31 -10.17
N LYS A 133 -13.29 -8.04 -10.04
CA LYS A 133 -13.26 -9.35 -9.40
C LYS A 133 -13.67 -9.28 -7.93
N ALA A 134 -13.18 -8.28 -7.20
CA ALA A 134 -13.52 -8.07 -5.79
C ALA A 134 -15.00 -7.69 -5.60
N ALA A 135 -15.54 -6.81 -6.45
CA ALA A 135 -16.95 -6.44 -6.41
C ALA A 135 -17.87 -7.65 -6.67
N ALA A 136 -17.57 -8.43 -7.71
CA ALA A 136 -18.34 -9.64 -8.01
C ALA A 136 -18.28 -10.68 -6.87
N ALA A 137 -17.12 -10.82 -6.20
CA ALA A 137 -16.99 -11.69 -5.04
C ALA A 137 -17.84 -11.21 -3.85
N ALA A 138 -17.87 -9.90 -3.60
CA ALA A 138 -18.71 -9.31 -2.54
C ALA A 138 -20.21 -9.49 -2.83
N GLU A 139 -20.65 -9.33 -4.09
CA GLU A 139 -22.04 -9.62 -4.48
C GLU A 139 -22.42 -11.06 -4.26
N LYS A 140 -21.55 -11.99 -4.67
CA LYS A 140 -21.77 -13.43 -4.45
C LYS A 140 -21.86 -13.78 -2.95
N ALA A 141 -21.19 -13.01 -2.10
CA ALA A 141 -21.26 -13.13 -0.65
C ALA A 141 -22.47 -12.41 -0.01
N GLY A 142 -23.38 -11.83 -0.81
CA GLY A 142 -24.55 -11.08 -0.32
C GLY A 142 -24.22 -9.69 0.21
N GLN A 143 -23.03 -9.16 -0.05
CA GLN A 143 -22.55 -7.88 0.47
C GLN A 143 -22.69 -6.77 -0.58
N ALA A 144 -23.93 -6.44 -0.95
CA ALA A 144 -24.24 -5.47 -2.02
C ALA A 144 -23.62 -4.09 -1.77
N ASP A 145 -23.70 -3.58 -0.53
CA ASP A 145 -23.11 -2.28 -0.17
C ASP A 145 -21.59 -2.27 -0.31
N LEU A 146 -20.93 -3.37 0.08
CA LEU A 146 -19.49 -3.51 -0.09
C LEU A 146 -19.13 -3.56 -1.57
N ALA A 147 -19.88 -4.29 -2.39
CA ALA A 147 -19.66 -4.35 -3.83
C ALA A 147 -19.79 -2.97 -4.48
N ALA A 148 -20.80 -2.18 -4.11
CA ALA A 148 -20.98 -0.81 -4.58
C ALA A 148 -19.79 0.08 -4.19
N ARG A 149 -19.32 -0.02 -2.94
CA ARG A 149 -18.13 0.70 -2.46
C ARG A 149 -16.86 0.29 -3.21
N ILE A 150 -16.66 -1.01 -3.46
CA ILE A 150 -15.53 -1.51 -4.24
C ILE A 150 -15.56 -0.94 -5.66
N ARG A 151 -16.73 -0.89 -6.32
CA ARG A 151 -16.87 -0.28 -7.65
C ARG A 151 -16.58 1.22 -7.66
N GLY A 152 -16.91 1.93 -6.59
CA GLY A 152 -16.60 3.35 -6.42
C GLY A 152 -15.13 3.61 -6.08
N PHE A 153 -14.41 2.62 -5.57
CA PHE A 153 -13.04 2.78 -5.10
C PHE A 153 -12.08 3.08 -6.26
N GLN A 154 -11.25 4.11 -6.08
CA GLN A 154 -10.21 4.49 -7.03
C GLN A 154 -8.83 4.36 -6.39
N PHE A 155 -7.79 4.16 -7.22
CA PHE A 155 -6.43 4.01 -6.72
C PHE A 155 -5.97 5.20 -5.85
N ARG A 156 -6.38 6.42 -6.22
CA ARG A 156 -6.08 7.65 -5.46
C ARG A 156 -6.64 7.64 -4.04
N ASP A 157 -7.69 6.86 -3.76
CA ASP A 157 -8.27 6.76 -2.43
C ASP A 157 -7.36 6.02 -1.44
N LEU A 158 -6.38 5.22 -1.92
CA LEU A 158 -5.35 4.61 -1.07
C LEU A 158 -4.58 5.66 -0.28
N ARG A 159 -4.30 6.81 -0.90
CA ARG A 159 -3.58 7.90 -0.25
C ARG A 159 -4.39 8.54 0.88
N ALA A 160 -5.71 8.71 0.67
CA ALA A 160 -6.60 9.19 1.72
C ALA A 160 -6.75 8.15 2.85
N LYS A 161 -6.84 6.87 2.50
CA LYS A 161 -6.92 5.78 3.47
C LYS A 161 -5.67 5.72 4.35
N ALA A 162 -4.47 5.73 3.74
CA ALA A 162 -3.20 5.75 4.47
C ALA A 162 -3.06 7.01 5.36
N GLY A 163 -3.46 8.17 4.84
CA GLY A 163 -3.46 9.42 5.60
C GLY A 163 -4.39 9.38 6.82
N THR A 164 -5.60 8.85 6.65
CA THR A 164 -6.57 8.69 7.73
C THR A 164 -6.04 7.76 8.81
N GLU A 165 -5.56 6.56 8.45
CA GLU A 165 -5.06 5.60 9.44
C GLU A 165 -3.82 6.10 10.17
N LYS A 166 -2.92 6.81 9.46
CA LYS A 166 -1.77 7.44 10.12
C LYS A 166 -2.18 8.54 11.08
N ALA A 167 -3.20 9.31 10.73
CA ALA A 167 -3.73 10.36 11.61
C ALA A 167 -4.39 9.76 12.86
N ASP A 168 -5.09 8.64 12.69
CA ASP A 168 -5.72 7.90 13.79
C ASP A 168 -4.67 7.27 14.73
N SER A 169 -3.55 6.76 14.19
CA SER A 169 -2.50 6.10 14.99
C SER A 169 -1.51 7.07 15.63
N ASP A 170 -1.02 8.06 14.87
CA ASP A 170 0.14 8.89 15.23
C ASP A 170 -0.16 10.40 15.20
N GLY A 171 -1.40 10.76 14.89
CA GLY A 171 -1.83 12.15 14.83
C GLY A 171 -1.64 12.82 13.46
N LEU A 172 -2.32 13.95 13.30
CA LEU A 172 -2.44 14.65 12.03
C LEU A 172 -1.11 15.18 11.47
N MET A 173 -0.16 15.52 12.35
CA MET A 173 1.16 16.02 11.93
C MET A 173 2.02 14.92 11.29
N GLU A 174 1.95 13.69 11.81
CA GLU A 174 2.66 12.56 11.24
C GLU A 174 2.03 12.11 9.90
N ALA A 175 0.70 12.16 9.80
CA ALA A 175 0.01 11.99 8.52
C ALA A 175 0.44 13.06 7.48
N GLN A 176 0.55 14.33 7.88
CA GLN A 176 1.03 15.39 6.99
C GLN A 176 2.45 15.12 6.49
N ARG A 177 3.34 14.66 7.38
CA ARG A 177 4.74 14.32 7.05
C ARG A 177 4.80 13.16 6.06
N GLN A 178 4.07 12.07 6.32
CA GLN A 178 4.02 10.91 5.42
C GLN A 178 3.47 11.28 4.04
N LEU A 179 2.37 12.03 4.00
CA LEU A 179 1.79 12.48 2.75
C LEU A 179 2.63 13.56 2.08
N GLY A 180 3.56 14.20 2.77
CA GLY A 180 4.35 15.29 2.20
C GLY A 180 3.51 16.53 1.88
N HIS A 181 2.50 16.84 2.68
CA HIS A 181 1.73 18.08 2.50
C HIS A 181 2.43 19.29 3.16
N SER A 182 2.34 20.47 2.54
CA SER A 182 2.94 21.70 3.06
C SER A 182 2.18 22.29 4.25
N SER A 183 0.87 22.06 4.32
CA SER A 183 0.02 22.50 5.44
C SER A 183 -0.81 21.35 6.02
N VAL A 184 -1.22 21.54 7.27
CA VAL A 184 -2.15 20.64 7.98
C VAL A 184 -3.52 20.63 7.29
N THR A 185 -4.00 21.79 6.83
CA THR A 185 -5.27 21.93 6.10
C THR A 185 -5.34 21.05 4.85
N MET A 186 -4.23 20.89 4.12
CA MET A 186 -4.17 19.95 3.00
C MET A 186 -4.34 18.49 3.45
N THR A 187 -3.90 18.15 4.65
CA THR A 187 -3.97 16.80 5.22
C THR A 187 -5.37 16.49 5.71
N GLU A 188 -6.11 17.47 6.22
CA GLU A 188 -7.51 17.32 6.62
C GLU A 188 -8.40 16.80 5.48
N HIS A 189 -8.15 17.24 4.23
CA HIS A 189 -8.87 16.69 3.06
C HIS A 189 -8.65 15.17 2.83
N TYR A 190 -7.57 14.62 3.38
CA TYR A 190 -7.22 13.21 3.26
C TYR A 190 -7.55 12.39 4.51
N VAL A 191 -7.95 13.04 5.62
CA VAL A 191 -8.39 12.38 6.86
C VAL A 191 -9.92 12.46 6.92
N ARG A 192 -10.61 11.38 6.52
CA ARG A 192 -12.04 11.42 6.19
C ARG A 192 -12.99 10.98 7.32
N LEU A 193 -12.48 10.40 8.42
CA LEU A 193 -13.30 9.77 9.46
C LEU A 193 -13.58 10.63 10.71
N GLY A 194 -13.08 11.88 10.75
CA GLY A 194 -13.13 12.72 11.95
C GLY A 194 -12.04 12.32 12.96
N GLN A 195 -12.01 12.98 14.13
CA GLN A 195 -11.04 12.67 15.18
C GLN A 195 -11.59 11.58 16.12
N ILE A 196 -10.77 10.57 16.41
CA ILE A 196 -11.04 9.64 17.50
C ILE A 196 -10.84 10.40 18.80
N VAL A 197 -11.92 10.56 19.57
CA VAL A 197 -11.90 11.17 20.89
C VAL A 197 -12.09 10.11 21.95
N THR A 198 -11.27 10.14 22.99
CA THR A 198 -11.49 9.33 24.19
C THR A 198 -12.40 10.08 25.15
N PRO A 199 -13.34 9.42 25.83
CA PRO A 199 -14.18 10.08 26.82
C PRO A 199 -13.32 10.65 27.95
N THR A 200 -13.81 11.73 28.58
CA THR A 200 -13.12 12.43 29.67
C THR A 200 -12.92 11.55 30.92
N LYS A 201 -13.61 10.40 30.99
CA LYS A 201 -13.54 9.37 32.05
C LYS A 201 -13.75 7.99 31.47
#